data_AF-A0A1F1L6B1-F1
#
_entry.id   AF-A0A1F1L6B1-F1
#
_cell.length_a   1.000
_cell.length_b   1.000
_cell.length_c   1.000
_cell.angle_alpha   90.00
_cell.angle_beta   90.00
_cell.angle_gamma   90.00
#
_symmetry.space_group_name_H-M   'P 1'
#
loop_
_entity.id
_entity.type
_entity.pdbx_description
1 polymer ?
#
loop_
_entity_poly.entity_id
_entity_poly.type
_entity_poly.pdbx_seq_one_letter_code
_entity_poly.pdbx_strand_id
1 'polypeptide(L)'
;MSLIGILIIIVGFVLKLDTIAVVVSAGVITGLVSNMSITEILTTLGSSFVNNRTTCLFMLTLPVIGMCERYGLKAKAIMLIKKASGLSTGILLSGYTFIREATISMGVTLGGHPQFVRPLIQPMAEGASIAKYGELDEKDIDKIKGFSAAADNIGNFFGQNVFMANSGVLLIVSTLETLGISADALKIAQASIPVAIFAFILCIIRNYMLDRSLKRKYKLNIEKNK
;
A
#
# COMPACT_ATOMS: atom_id res chain seq x y z
N MET A 1 38.40 9.00 -7.50
CA MET A 1 37.40 9.52 -6.52
C MET A 1 35.99 9.14 -6.99
N SER A 2 35.67 7.85 -7.05
CA SER A 2 34.41 7.33 -7.59
C SER A 2 33.18 7.55 -6.69
N LEU A 3 33.36 8.03 -5.45
CA LEU A 3 32.27 8.29 -4.50
C LEU A 3 31.79 9.75 -4.46
N ILE A 4 32.34 10.65 -5.29
CA ILE A 4 31.91 12.07 -5.27
C ILE A 4 30.42 12.23 -5.59
N GLY A 5 29.87 11.36 -6.43
CA GLY A 5 28.42 11.32 -6.71
C GLY A 5 27.57 11.06 -5.48
N ILE A 6 28.02 10.18 -4.58
CA ILE A 6 27.29 9.88 -3.34
C ILE A 6 27.24 11.11 -2.44
N LEU A 7 28.36 11.85 -2.34
CA LEU A 7 28.41 13.11 -1.59
C LEU A 7 27.43 14.14 -2.17
N ILE A 8 27.36 14.26 -3.50
CA ILE A 8 26.43 15.15 -4.21
C ILE A 8 24.98 14.77 -3.90
N ILE A 9 24.64 13.48 -3.89
CA ILE A 9 23.29 13.00 -3.56
C ILE A 9 22.93 13.35 -2.12
N ILE A 10 23.83 13.09 -1.17
CA ILE A 10 23.61 13.40 0.26
C ILE A 10 23.36 14.90 0.45
N VAL A 11 24.23 15.75 -0.11
CA VAL A 11 24.10 17.21 0.01
C VAL A 11 22.83 17.69 -0.68
N GLY A 12 22.52 17.19 -1.88
CA GLY A 12 21.32 17.57 -2.62
C GLY A 12 20.02 17.24 -1.87
N PHE A 13 19.95 16.07 -1.23
CA PHE A 13 18.78 15.69 -0.43
C PHE A 13 18.68 16.46 0.89
N VAL A 14 19.81 16.75 1.55
CA VAL A 14 19.83 17.62 2.74
C VAL A 14 19.30 19.02 2.40
N LEU A 15 19.67 19.55 1.24
CA LEU A 15 19.20 20.84 0.73
C LEU A 15 17.78 20.78 0.15
N LYS A 16 17.10 19.62 0.15
CA LYS A 16 15.75 19.40 -0.41
C LYS A 16 15.62 19.82 -1.88
N LEU A 17 16.68 19.66 -2.66
CA LEU A 17 16.66 19.92 -4.10
C LEU A 17 15.87 18.82 -4.83
N ASP A 18 15.50 19.10 -6.09
CA ASP A 18 14.78 18.13 -6.92
C ASP A 18 15.55 16.81 -7.04
N THR A 19 14.89 15.71 -6.67
CA THR A 19 15.50 14.39 -6.56
C THR A 19 16.06 13.90 -7.90
N ILE A 20 15.35 14.16 -9.00
CA ILE A 20 15.75 13.69 -10.32
C ILE A 20 16.97 14.48 -10.79
N ALA A 21 16.94 15.80 -10.67
CA ALA A 21 18.06 16.67 -11.03
C ALA A 21 19.33 16.33 -10.25
N VAL A 22 19.21 16.08 -8.94
CA VAL A 22 20.34 15.69 -8.07
C VAL A 22 20.94 14.35 -8.53
N VAL A 23 20.12 13.34 -8.75
CA VAL A 23 20.59 11.99 -9.14
C VAL A 23 21.24 12.00 -10.52
N VAL A 24 20.63 12.69 -11.50
CA VAL A 24 21.19 12.81 -12.86
C VAL A 24 22.52 13.56 -12.83
N SER A 25 22.59 14.70 -12.12
CA SER A 25 23.82 15.49 -12.01
C SER A 25 24.93 14.71 -11.32
N ALA A 26 24.61 13.97 -10.25
CA ALA A 26 25.57 13.11 -9.56
C ALA A 26 26.12 12.00 -10.48
N GLY A 27 25.26 11.37 -11.29
CA GLY A 27 25.67 10.37 -12.28
C GLY A 27 26.64 10.95 -13.32
N VAL A 28 26.30 12.11 -13.90
CA VAL A 28 27.15 12.79 -14.90
C VAL A 28 28.49 13.21 -14.29
N ILE A 29 28.48 13.85 -13.13
CA ILE A 29 29.71 14.31 -12.45
C ILE A 29 30.59 13.11 -12.06
N THR A 30 30.00 12.00 -11.62
CA THR A 30 30.76 10.77 -11.30
C THR A 30 31.43 10.18 -12.54
N GLY A 31 30.73 10.16 -13.68
CA GLY A 31 31.31 9.76 -14.95
C GLY A 31 32.47 10.64 -15.38
N LEU A 32 32.31 11.97 -15.30
CA LEU A 32 33.35 12.94 -15.64
C LEU A 32 34.59 12.81 -14.74
N VAL A 33 34.39 12.66 -13.42
CA VAL A 33 35.47 12.44 -12.45
C VAL A 33 36.17 11.09 -12.63
N SER A 34 35.51 10.13 -13.28
CA SER A 34 36.07 8.82 -13.61
C SER A 34 36.79 8.80 -14.97
N ASN A 35 37.06 9.98 -15.56
CA ASN A 35 37.66 10.13 -16.89
C ASN A 35 36.85 9.47 -18.03
N MET A 36 35.54 9.28 -17.85
CA MET A 36 34.67 8.82 -18.94
C MET A 36 34.40 10.00 -19.89
N SER A 37 34.47 9.73 -21.19
CA SER A 37 34.00 10.68 -22.21
C SER A 37 32.48 10.86 -22.11
N ILE A 38 31.96 11.99 -22.60
CA ILE A 38 30.51 12.25 -22.62
C ILE A 38 29.74 11.14 -23.34
N THR A 39 30.31 10.60 -24.43
CA THR A 39 29.73 9.49 -25.18
C THR A 39 29.67 8.20 -24.35
N GLU A 40 30.73 7.89 -23.59
CA GLU A 40 30.73 6.74 -22.68
C GLU A 40 29.72 6.90 -21.55
N ILE A 41 29.62 8.09 -20.95
CA ILE A 41 28.62 8.39 -19.91
C ILE A 41 27.21 8.13 -20.45
N LEU A 42 26.88 8.67 -21.63
CA LEU A 42 25.59 8.47 -22.27
C LEU A 42 25.34 6.99 -22.60
N THR A 43 26.37 6.28 -23.06
CA THR A 43 26.30 4.84 -23.40
C THR A 43 26.06 4.00 -22.15
N THR A 44 26.73 4.29 -21.05
CA THR A 44 26.56 3.61 -19.75
C THR A 44 25.19 3.88 -19.15
N LEU A 45 24.71 5.13 -19.20
CA LEU A 45 23.35 5.47 -18.76
C LEU A 45 22.30 4.74 -19.60
N GLY A 46 22.46 4.74 -20.93
CA GLY A 46 21.57 4.06 -21.86
C GLY A 46 21.54 2.54 -21.67
N SER A 47 22.72 1.90 -21.58
CA SER A 47 22.81 0.46 -21.35
C SER A 47 22.27 0.05 -19.98
N SER A 48 22.53 0.85 -18.94
CA SER A 48 21.95 0.64 -17.60
C SER A 48 20.42 0.72 -17.62
N PHE A 49 19.86 1.68 -18.36
CA PHE A 49 18.42 1.82 -18.53
C PHE A 49 17.79 0.63 -19.27
N VAL A 50 18.40 0.20 -20.39
CA VAL A 50 17.93 -0.96 -21.17
C VAL A 50 18.03 -2.27 -20.38
N ASN A 51 19.10 -2.43 -19.58
CA ASN A 51 19.28 -3.58 -18.71
C ASN A 51 18.24 -3.61 -17.60
N ASN A 52 17.89 -2.45 -17.03
CA ASN A 52 16.84 -2.30 -16.00
C ASN A 52 15.43 -2.06 -16.60
N ARG A 53 15.17 -2.45 -17.85
CA ARG A 53 13.85 -2.23 -18.49
C ARG A 53 12.68 -2.84 -17.73
N THR A 54 12.91 -3.90 -16.95
CA THR A 54 11.91 -4.54 -16.09
C THR A 54 11.39 -3.55 -15.04
N THR A 55 12.25 -2.67 -14.53
CA THR A 55 11.88 -1.56 -13.65
C THR A 55 10.96 -0.55 -14.34
N CYS A 56 11.00 -0.43 -15.66
CA CYS A 56 10.08 0.44 -16.40
C CYS A 56 8.69 -0.19 -16.64
N LEU A 57 8.45 -1.45 -16.27
CA LEU A 57 7.16 -2.11 -16.46
C LEU A 57 6.01 -1.41 -15.73
N PHE A 58 6.27 -0.68 -14.64
CA PHE A 58 5.23 0.11 -13.98
C PHE A 58 4.64 1.20 -14.91
N MET A 59 5.42 1.70 -15.87
CA MET A 59 4.92 2.69 -16.83
C MET A 59 3.84 2.09 -17.76
N LEU A 60 3.89 0.78 -18.03
CA LEU A 60 2.86 0.09 -18.82
C LEU A 60 1.59 -0.18 -18.01
N THR A 61 1.71 -0.34 -16.69
CA THR A 61 0.55 -0.59 -15.83
C THR A 61 -0.22 0.70 -15.52
N LEU A 62 0.42 1.87 -15.55
CA LEU A 62 -0.23 3.16 -15.32
C LEU A 62 -1.41 3.44 -16.28
N PRO A 63 -1.31 3.28 -17.61
CA PRO A 63 -2.45 3.41 -18.52
C PRO A 63 -3.59 2.43 -18.22
N VAL A 64 -3.25 1.18 -17.86
CA VAL A 64 -4.24 0.15 -17.51
C VAL A 64 -5.01 0.56 -16.25
N ILE A 65 -4.30 0.99 -15.21
CA ILE A 65 -4.90 1.52 -13.98
C ILE A 65 -5.77 2.74 -14.29
N GLY A 66 -5.27 3.67 -15.10
CA GLY A 66 -6.01 4.87 -15.52
C GLY A 66 -7.30 4.54 -16.28
N MET A 67 -7.29 3.52 -17.14
CA MET A 67 -8.52 3.02 -17.78
C MET A 67 -9.48 2.43 -16.74
N CYS A 68 -9.01 1.54 -15.87
CA CYS A 68 -9.84 0.95 -14.81
C CYS A 68 -10.49 2.01 -13.91
N GLU A 69 -9.73 3.05 -13.54
CA GLU A 69 -10.25 4.18 -12.76
C GLU A 69 -11.26 5.01 -13.55
N ARG A 70 -11.00 5.29 -14.84
CA ARG A 70 -11.94 6.00 -15.73
C ARG A 70 -13.27 5.25 -15.89
N TYR A 71 -13.24 3.92 -15.91
CA TYR A 71 -14.44 3.08 -15.91
C TYR A 71 -15.09 2.92 -14.53
N GLY A 72 -14.60 3.64 -13.52
CA GLY A 72 -15.24 3.74 -12.21
C GLY A 72 -14.98 2.56 -11.29
N LEU A 73 -13.87 1.82 -11.46
CA LEU A 73 -13.52 0.69 -10.59
C LEU A 73 -13.53 1.10 -9.11
N LYS A 74 -12.93 2.26 -8.80
CA LYS A 74 -12.98 2.87 -7.47
C LYS A 74 -14.42 3.09 -7.01
N ALA A 75 -15.24 3.79 -7.81
CA ALA A 75 -16.63 4.07 -7.46
C ALA A 75 -17.47 2.80 -7.21
N LYS A 76 -17.27 1.75 -8.01
CA LYS A 76 -17.92 0.45 -7.79
C LYS A 76 -17.47 -0.20 -6.48
N ALA A 77 -16.18 -0.18 -6.16
CA ALA A 77 -15.68 -0.68 -4.88
C ALA A 77 -16.33 0.05 -3.69
N ILE A 78 -16.46 1.39 -3.77
CA ILE A 78 -17.17 2.19 -2.75
C ILE A 78 -18.62 1.73 -2.60
N MET A 79 -19.33 1.54 -3.71
CA MET A 79 -20.74 1.15 -3.71
C MET A 79 -20.95 -0.23 -3.07
N LEU A 80 -20.07 -1.19 -3.36
CA LEU A 80 -20.09 -2.53 -2.77
C LEU A 80 -19.89 -2.48 -1.25
N ILE A 81 -18.94 -1.67 -0.77
CA ILE A 81 -18.70 -1.47 0.66
C ILE A 81 -19.93 -0.82 1.32
N LYS A 82 -20.53 0.20 0.69
CA LYS A 82 -21.74 0.86 1.21
C LYS A 82 -22.93 -0.08 1.36
N LYS A 83 -23.09 -1.04 0.43
CA LYS A 83 -24.14 -2.05 0.50
C LYS A 83 -23.97 -3.02 1.67
N ALA A 84 -22.75 -3.17 2.19
CA ALA A 84 -22.44 -4.01 3.34
C ALA A 84 -22.75 -3.34 4.71
N SER A 85 -23.34 -2.14 4.74
CA SER A 85 -23.63 -1.35 5.95
C SER A 85 -24.57 -2.00 6.97
N GLY A 86 -25.30 -3.07 6.60
CA GLY A 86 -26.12 -3.86 7.54
C GLY A 86 -25.36 -4.96 8.28
N LEU A 87 -24.07 -5.14 8.03
CA LEU A 87 -23.24 -6.17 8.65
C LEU A 87 -22.63 -5.68 9.97
N SER A 88 -22.18 -6.61 10.84
CA SER A 88 -21.46 -6.22 12.05
C SER A 88 -20.16 -5.50 11.73
N THR A 89 -19.68 -4.69 12.67
CA THR A 89 -18.44 -3.92 12.55
C THR A 89 -17.26 -4.77 12.07
N GLY A 90 -17.05 -5.94 12.66
CA GLY A 90 -15.97 -6.85 12.26
C GLY A 90 -16.09 -7.38 10.84
N ILE A 91 -17.30 -7.72 10.38
CA ILE A 91 -17.54 -8.19 9.00
C ILE A 91 -17.33 -7.03 8.02
N LEU A 92 -17.83 -5.84 8.33
CA LEU A 92 -17.64 -4.64 7.51
C LEU A 92 -16.16 -4.32 7.33
N LEU A 93 -15.39 -4.32 8.43
CA LEU A 93 -13.95 -4.05 8.38
C LEU A 93 -13.18 -5.13 7.62
N SER A 94 -13.57 -6.40 7.76
CA SER A 94 -12.95 -7.51 7.02
C SER A 94 -13.23 -7.41 5.52
N GLY A 95 -14.46 -7.09 5.14
CA GLY A 95 -14.83 -6.86 3.73
C GLY A 95 -14.11 -5.65 3.15
N TYR A 96 -13.94 -4.59 3.94
CA TYR A 96 -13.13 -3.44 3.55
C TYR A 96 -11.65 -3.83 3.33
N THR A 97 -11.01 -4.52 4.27
CA THR A 97 -9.62 -4.99 4.11
C THR A 97 -9.48 -5.85 2.86
N PHE A 98 -10.41 -6.76 2.60
CA PHE A 98 -10.38 -7.60 1.40
C PHE A 98 -10.38 -6.77 0.11
N ILE A 99 -11.34 -5.83 -0.01
CA ILE A 99 -11.45 -4.97 -1.19
C ILE A 99 -10.20 -4.09 -1.33
N ARG A 100 -9.70 -3.56 -0.21
CA ARG A 100 -8.49 -2.73 -0.16
C ARG A 100 -7.26 -3.50 -0.62
N GLU A 101 -7.06 -4.71 -0.11
CA GLU A 101 -5.94 -5.58 -0.46
C GLU A 101 -6.00 -6.05 -1.90
N ALA A 102 -7.17 -6.46 -2.38
CA ALA A 102 -7.36 -6.88 -3.76
C ALA A 102 -7.09 -5.73 -4.75
N THR A 103 -7.64 -4.54 -4.49
CA THR A 103 -7.40 -3.37 -5.37
C THR A 103 -5.94 -2.95 -5.38
N ILE A 104 -5.28 -2.91 -4.21
CA ILE A 104 -3.86 -2.58 -4.11
C ILE A 104 -2.97 -3.63 -4.77
N SER A 105 -3.31 -4.92 -4.64
CA SER A 105 -2.59 -6.02 -5.32
C SER A 105 -2.67 -5.91 -6.84
N MET A 106 -3.73 -5.28 -7.36
CA MET A 106 -3.89 -4.95 -8.78
C MET A 106 -3.26 -3.60 -9.17
N GLY A 107 -2.57 -2.92 -8.25
CA GLY A 107 -1.96 -1.61 -8.48
C GLY A 107 -2.93 -0.42 -8.39
N VAL A 108 -4.18 -0.65 -7.97
CA VAL A 108 -5.22 0.39 -7.90
C VAL A 108 -5.32 0.92 -6.47
N THR A 109 -4.98 2.18 -6.28
CA THR A 109 -5.09 2.82 -4.97
C THR A 109 -6.50 3.34 -4.72
N LEU A 110 -7.24 2.68 -3.83
CA LEU A 110 -8.35 3.36 -3.14
C LEU A 110 -7.76 4.56 -2.36
N GLY A 111 -8.57 5.58 -2.03
CA GLY A 111 -8.05 6.74 -1.29
C GLY A 111 -7.36 6.37 0.02
N GLY A 112 -6.70 7.32 0.69
CA GLY A 112 -6.04 7.07 1.98
C GLY A 112 -6.96 7.27 3.17
N HIS A 113 -6.37 7.29 4.37
CA HIS A 113 -7.07 7.59 5.63
C HIS A 113 -7.96 8.83 5.58
N PRO A 114 -7.51 9.99 5.05
CA PRO A 114 -8.33 11.20 5.02
C PRO A 114 -9.50 11.12 4.04
N GLN A 115 -9.31 10.44 2.89
CA GLN A 115 -10.32 10.40 1.83
C GLN A 115 -11.32 9.25 2.00
N PHE A 116 -10.97 8.22 2.77
CA PHE A 116 -11.72 6.96 2.79
C PHE A 116 -12.03 6.46 4.20
N VAL A 117 -11.02 6.32 5.04
CA VAL A 117 -11.21 5.71 6.37
C VAL A 117 -12.04 6.62 7.27
N ARG A 118 -11.61 7.87 7.45
CA ARG A 118 -12.25 8.84 8.36
C ARG A 118 -13.68 9.23 7.94
N PRO A 119 -13.97 9.60 6.68
CA PRO A 119 -15.30 10.07 6.31
C PRO A 119 -16.31 8.94 6.01
N LEU A 120 -15.86 7.69 5.83
CA LEU A 120 -16.72 6.60 5.39
C LEU A 120 -16.58 5.34 6.25
N ILE A 121 -15.42 4.69 6.23
CA ILE A 121 -15.27 3.36 6.86
C ILE A 121 -15.46 3.42 8.38
N GLN A 122 -14.87 4.41 9.04
CA GLN A 122 -14.98 4.60 10.48
C GLN A 122 -16.44 4.91 10.89
N PRO A 123 -17.12 5.95 10.35
CA PRO A 123 -18.53 6.21 10.68
C PRO A 123 -19.45 5.02 10.42
N MET A 124 -19.21 4.25 9.34
CA MET A 124 -19.99 3.03 9.07
C MET A 124 -19.74 1.93 10.10
N ALA A 125 -18.48 1.74 10.50
CA ALA A 125 -18.09 0.76 11.51
C ALA A 125 -18.66 1.09 12.90
N GLU A 126 -18.63 2.38 13.29
CA GLU A 126 -19.25 2.89 14.51
C GLU A 126 -20.78 2.73 14.44
N GLY A 127 -21.42 3.17 13.35
CA GLY A 127 -22.86 3.05 13.13
C GLY A 127 -23.36 1.60 13.16
N ALA A 128 -22.59 0.66 12.62
CA ALA A 128 -22.92 -0.78 12.67
C ALA A 128 -22.96 -1.33 14.11
N SER A 129 -22.08 -0.84 14.99
CA SER A 129 -22.11 -1.22 16.41
C SER A 129 -23.23 -0.50 17.16
N ILE A 130 -23.44 0.80 16.90
CA ILE A 130 -24.51 1.58 17.54
C ILE A 130 -25.89 1.01 17.20
N ALA A 131 -26.14 0.69 15.93
CA ALA A 131 -27.40 0.09 15.49
C ALA A 131 -27.69 -1.27 16.16
N LYS A 132 -26.65 -1.99 16.57
CA LYS A 132 -26.77 -3.33 17.17
C LYS A 132 -26.81 -3.32 18.70
N TYR A 133 -26.13 -2.39 19.34
CA TYR A 133 -25.90 -2.38 20.79
C TYR A 133 -26.45 -1.13 21.48
N GLY A 134 -26.93 -0.12 20.75
CA GLY A 134 -27.31 1.17 21.31
C GLY A 134 -26.10 2.07 21.53
N GLU A 135 -26.05 2.77 22.65
CA GLU A 135 -24.90 3.62 22.99
C GLU A 135 -23.65 2.80 23.32
N LEU A 136 -22.52 3.28 22.81
CA LEU A 136 -21.20 2.71 23.05
C LEU A 136 -20.41 3.63 23.98
N ASP A 137 -19.64 3.02 24.87
CA ASP A 137 -18.61 3.69 25.66
C ASP A 137 -17.53 4.30 24.74
N GLU A 138 -17.02 5.47 25.12
CA GLU A 138 -16.02 6.23 24.35
C GLU A 138 -14.77 5.38 24.03
N LYS A 139 -14.37 4.52 24.98
CA LYS A 139 -13.26 3.58 24.78
C LYS A 139 -13.50 2.59 23.65
N ASP A 140 -14.74 2.13 23.46
CA ASP A 140 -15.07 1.19 22.38
C ASP A 140 -15.21 1.90 21.04
N ILE A 141 -15.70 3.15 21.05
CA ILE A 141 -15.69 4.01 19.86
C ILE A 141 -14.24 4.19 19.38
N ASP A 142 -13.33 4.60 20.25
CA ASP A 142 -11.91 4.75 19.90
C ASP A 142 -11.26 3.45 19.45
N LYS A 143 -11.65 2.32 20.05
CA LYS A 143 -11.24 1.00 19.59
C LYS A 143 -11.70 0.72 18.16
N ILE A 144 -12.94 1.06 17.81
CA ILE A 144 -13.46 0.93 16.45
C ILE A 144 -12.64 1.82 15.49
N LYS A 145 -12.34 3.07 15.85
CA LYS A 145 -11.47 3.96 15.05
C LYS A 145 -10.12 3.32 14.76
N GLY A 146 -9.47 2.77 15.78
CA GLY A 146 -8.18 2.10 15.65
C GLY A 146 -8.26 0.86 14.77
N PHE A 147 -9.36 0.11 14.82
CA PHE A 147 -9.58 -1.05 13.95
C PHE A 147 -9.90 -0.64 12.51
N SER A 148 -10.64 0.45 12.28
CA SER A 148 -10.86 1.03 10.94
C SER A 148 -9.56 1.46 10.29
N ALA A 149 -8.68 2.14 11.03
CA ALA A 149 -7.35 2.52 10.54
C ALA A 149 -6.47 1.28 10.27
N ALA A 150 -6.52 0.28 11.15
CA ALA A 150 -5.77 -0.95 10.94
C ALA A 150 -6.25 -1.73 9.71
N ALA A 151 -7.55 -1.77 9.45
CA ALA A 151 -8.13 -2.45 8.30
C ALA A 151 -7.60 -1.88 6.98
N ASP A 152 -7.40 -0.56 6.90
CA ASP A 152 -6.77 0.10 5.75
C ASP A 152 -5.28 -0.22 5.64
N ASN A 153 -4.55 -0.08 6.75
CA ASN A 153 -3.10 -0.28 6.77
C ASN A 153 -2.71 -1.71 6.42
N ILE A 154 -3.41 -2.70 6.96
CA ILE A 154 -3.13 -4.12 6.67
C ILE A 154 -3.38 -4.40 5.19
N GLY A 155 -4.56 -4.04 4.67
CA GLY A 155 -4.88 -4.30 3.27
C GLY A 155 -3.94 -3.57 2.30
N ASN A 156 -3.56 -2.34 2.62
CA ASN A 156 -2.64 -1.55 1.80
C ASN A 156 -1.21 -2.11 1.88
N PHE A 157 -0.66 -2.30 3.07
CA PHE A 157 0.75 -2.68 3.25
C PHE A 157 1.05 -4.07 2.68
N PHE A 158 0.22 -5.06 2.99
CA PHE A 158 0.48 -6.43 2.56
C PHE A 158 0.06 -6.69 1.10
N GLY A 159 -0.92 -5.95 0.58
CA GLY A 159 -1.29 -6.01 -0.83
C GLY A 159 -0.25 -5.38 -1.77
N GLN A 160 0.47 -4.34 -1.33
CA GLN A 160 1.37 -3.56 -2.21
C GLN A 160 2.43 -4.42 -2.90
N ASN A 161 3.02 -5.37 -2.17
CA ASN A 161 4.10 -6.22 -2.71
C ASN A 161 3.61 -7.36 -3.62
N VAL A 162 2.30 -7.62 -3.66
CA VAL A 162 1.69 -8.55 -4.63
C VAL A 162 1.70 -7.94 -6.04
N PHE A 163 1.74 -6.62 -6.14
CA PHE A 163 1.89 -5.93 -7.41
C PHE A 163 3.36 -5.87 -7.83
N MET A 164 3.72 -6.55 -8.92
CA MET A 164 5.12 -6.63 -9.38
C MET A 164 5.78 -5.28 -9.67
N ALA A 165 4.98 -4.28 -10.04
CA ALA A 165 5.46 -2.95 -10.38
C ALA A 165 5.50 -2.01 -9.15
N ASN A 166 5.29 -2.56 -7.94
CA ASN A 166 5.46 -1.80 -6.71
C ASN A 166 6.94 -1.43 -6.51
N SER A 167 7.17 -0.20 -6.06
CA SER A 167 8.50 0.35 -5.80
C SER A 167 9.38 -0.55 -4.91
N GLY A 168 8.79 -1.18 -3.89
CA GLY A 168 9.51 -2.13 -3.01
C GLY A 168 10.01 -3.38 -3.74
N VAL A 169 9.18 -3.95 -4.62
CA VAL A 169 9.55 -5.13 -5.43
C VAL A 169 10.67 -4.77 -6.41
N LEU A 170 10.55 -3.63 -7.08
CA LEU A 170 11.56 -3.16 -8.03
C LEU A 170 12.90 -2.83 -7.36
N LEU A 171 12.86 -2.31 -6.13
CA LEU A 171 14.07 -2.07 -5.33
C LEU A 171 14.79 -3.39 -5.00
N ILE A 172 14.04 -4.45 -4.65
CA ILE A 172 14.61 -5.77 -4.38
C ILE A 172 15.25 -6.33 -5.66
N VAL A 173 14.55 -6.27 -6.79
CA VAL A 173 15.07 -6.74 -8.09
C VAL A 173 16.37 -6.03 -8.44
N SER A 174 16.37 -4.69 -8.47
CA SER A 174 17.56 -3.91 -8.83
C SER A 174 18.74 -4.13 -7.89
N THR A 175 18.48 -4.32 -6.60
CA THR A 175 19.52 -4.64 -5.61
C THR A 175 20.14 -6.01 -5.87
N LEU A 176 19.32 -7.03 -6.11
CA LEU A 176 19.78 -8.40 -6.39
C LEU A 176 20.55 -8.47 -7.72
N GLU A 177 20.07 -7.79 -8.76
CA GLU A 177 20.75 -7.71 -10.05
C GLU A 177 22.14 -7.06 -9.91
N THR A 178 22.26 -6.02 -9.09
CA THR A 178 23.55 -5.36 -8.79
C THR A 178 24.54 -6.32 -8.11
N LEU A 179 24.03 -7.30 -7.36
CA LEU A 179 24.84 -8.35 -6.70
C LEU A 179 25.12 -9.56 -7.62
N GLY A 180 24.69 -9.52 -8.89
CA GLY A 180 24.86 -10.62 -9.84
C GLY A 180 23.81 -11.74 -9.70
N ILE A 181 22.74 -11.53 -8.92
CA ILE A 181 21.65 -12.48 -8.74
C ILE A 181 20.51 -12.10 -9.69
N SER A 182 20.20 -12.95 -10.67
CA SER A 182 19.06 -12.75 -11.55
C SER A 182 17.75 -12.88 -10.76
N ALA A 183 17.08 -11.74 -10.55
CA ALA A 183 15.84 -11.66 -9.79
C ALA A 183 14.65 -11.36 -10.71
N ASP A 184 13.60 -12.17 -10.60
CA ASP A 184 12.37 -11.99 -11.36
C ASP A 184 11.32 -11.29 -10.50
N ALA A 185 10.89 -10.09 -10.92
CA ALA A 185 9.87 -9.29 -10.26
C ALA A 185 8.57 -10.08 -10.04
N LEU A 186 8.19 -10.94 -11.01
CA LEU A 186 6.99 -11.76 -10.90
C LEU A 186 7.13 -12.81 -9.80
N LYS A 187 8.30 -13.44 -9.66
CA LYS A 187 8.54 -14.44 -8.60
C LYS A 187 8.53 -13.80 -7.22
N ILE A 188 9.09 -12.60 -7.08
CA ILE A 188 9.06 -11.85 -5.81
C ILE A 188 7.62 -11.46 -5.44
N ALA A 189 6.84 -10.99 -6.42
CA ALA A 189 5.43 -10.70 -6.22
C ALA A 189 4.62 -11.94 -5.83
N GLN A 190 4.85 -13.08 -6.51
CA GLN A 190 4.23 -14.37 -6.17
C GLN A 190 4.58 -14.84 -4.75
N ALA A 191 5.84 -14.66 -4.34
CA ALA A 191 6.28 -14.98 -2.98
C ALA A 191 5.60 -14.11 -1.90
N SER A 192 5.06 -12.93 -2.28
CA SER A 192 4.31 -12.05 -1.37
C SER A 192 2.85 -12.46 -1.20
N ILE A 193 2.28 -13.26 -2.11
CA ILE A 193 0.87 -13.70 -2.06
C ILE A 193 0.55 -14.47 -0.77
N PRO A 194 1.33 -15.48 -0.33
CA PRO A 194 1.06 -16.17 0.92
C PRO A 194 1.05 -15.22 2.12
N VAL A 195 1.98 -14.25 2.15
CA VAL A 195 2.08 -13.27 3.24
C VAL A 195 0.83 -12.38 3.30
N ALA A 196 0.35 -11.91 2.15
CA ALA A 196 -0.91 -11.18 2.02
C ALA A 196 -2.09 -11.98 2.56
N ILE A 197 -2.24 -13.24 2.11
CA ILE A 197 -3.31 -14.14 2.58
C ILE A 197 -3.24 -14.35 4.10
N PHE A 198 -2.07 -14.60 4.67
CA PHE A 198 -1.93 -14.78 6.12
C PHE A 198 -2.27 -13.50 6.89
N ALA A 199 -1.81 -12.33 6.41
CA ALA A 199 -2.15 -11.05 7.02
C ALA A 199 -3.66 -10.77 6.98
N PHE A 200 -4.32 -11.10 5.86
CA PHE A 200 -5.76 -11.01 5.71
C PHE A 200 -6.51 -11.91 6.71
N ILE A 201 -6.12 -13.17 6.82
CA ILE A 201 -6.70 -14.12 7.78
C ILE A 201 -6.56 -13.61 9.22
N LEU A 202 -5.36 -13.13 9.59
CA LEU A 202 -5.13 -12.55 10.91
C LEU A 202 -6.00 -11.31 11.15
N CYS A 203 -6.21 -10.48 10.13
CA CYS A 203 -7.12 -9.35 10.19
C CYS A 203 -8.57 -9.80 10.45
N ILE A 204 -9.06 -10.81 9.74
CA ILE A 204 -10.39 -11.39 9.96
C ILE A 204 -10.52 -11.90 11.39
N ILE A 205 -9.56 -12.68 11.87
CA ILE A 205 -9.57 -13.22 13.24
C ILE A 205 -9.63 -12.08 14.25
N ARG A 206 -8.78 -11.06 14.08
CA ARG A 206 -8.77 -9.86 14.93
C ARG A 206 -10.11 -9.12 14.92
N ASN A 207 -10.72 -8.92 13.74
CA ASN A 207 -12.01 -8.27 13.59
C ASN A 207 -13.15 -9.10 14.19
N TYR A 208 -13.09 -10.42 14.06
CA TYR A 208 -14.03 -11.33 14.72
C TYR A 208 -13.91 -11.27 16.26
N MET A 209 -12.67 -11.18 16.78
CA MET A 209 -12.45 -10.99 18.22
C MET A 209 -12.99 -9.65 18.71
N LEU A 210 -12.94 -8.59 17.91
CA LEU A 210 -13.58 -7.31 18.22
C LEU A 210 -15.10 -7.48 18.37
N ASP A 211 -15.76 -8.09 17.37
CA ASP A 211 -17.20 -8.35 17.43
C ASP A 211 -17.58 -9.20 18.64
N ARG A 212 -16.78 -10.22 18.97
CA ARG A 212 -17.00 -11.07 20.15
C ARG A 212 -16.83 -10.30 21.45
N SER A 213 -15.85 -9.40 21.52
CA SER A 213 -15.59 -8.53 22.67
C SER A 213 -16.76 -7.56 22.90
N LEU A 214 -17.20 -6.88 21.84
CA LEU A 214 -18.33 -5.95 21.90
C LEU A 214 -19.62 -6.69 22.27
N LYS A 215 -19.90 -7.82 21.62
CA LYS A 215 -21.06 -8.66 21.96
C LYS A 215 -21.05 -9.09 23.42
N ARG A 216 -19.91 -9.51 23.98
CA ARG A 216 -19.82 -9.90 25.39
C ARG A 216 -20.11 -8.73 26.33
N LYS A 217 -19.54 -7.55 26.08
CA LYS A 217 -19.72 -6.35 26.92
C LYS A 217 -21.17 -5.85 26.90
N TYR A 218 -21.76 -5.71 25.71
CA TYR A 218 -23.06 -5.06 25.55
C TYR A 218 -24.26 -6.02 25.65
N LYS A 219 -24.11 -7.33 25.42
CA LYS A 219 -25.19 -8.31 25.65
C LYS A 219 -25.58 -8.43 27.12
N LEU A 220 -24.61 -8.26 28.04
CA LEU A 220 -24.85 -8.23 29.49
C LEU A 220 -25.68 -7.02 29.95
N ASN A 221 -25.63 -5.89 29.23
CA ASN A 221 -26.42 -4.70 29.56
C ASN A 221 -27.88 -4.81 29.08
N ILE A 222 -28.13 -5.51 27.98
CA ILE A 222 -29.49 -5.72 27.45
C ILE A 222 -30.30 -6.68 28.34
N GLU A 223 -29.65 -7.67 28.96
CA GLU A 223 -30.28 -8.60 29.91
C GLU A 223 -30.45 -8.00 31.33
N LYS A 224 -29.69 -6.95 31.70
CA LYS A 224 -29.83 -6.25 32.99
C LYS A 224 -30.89 -5.13 33.00
N ASN A 225 -31.26 -4.61 31.82
CA ASN A 225 -32.26 -3.55 31.66
C ASN A 225 -33.63 -4.07 31.18
N LYS A 226 -33.83 -5.39 31.22
CA LYS A 226 -35.15 -6.04 31.15
C LYS A 226 -35.54 -6.52 32.54
#